data_AF-A0A326RJ13-F1
#
_entry.id   AF-A0A326RJ13-F1
#
_cell.length_a   1.000
_cell.length_b   1.000
_cell.length_c   1.000
_cell.angle_alpha   90.00
_cell.angle_beta   90.00
_cell.angle_gamma   90.00
#
_symmetry.space_group_name_H-M   'P 1'
#
loop_
_entity.id
_entity.type
_entity.pdbx_description
1 polymer ?
#
loop_
_entity_poly.entity_id
_entity_poly.type
_entity_poly.pdbx_seq_one_letter_code
_entity_poly.pdbx_strand_id
1 'polypeptide(L)'
;MNKFLKLLPALALVLAAAFAVAFSFPKTQTGMFGKDGTIWYDVTETEPDNDTYVCDQSDPEGCLYDAPFDVGNPIGGPTQGLKFIVQNSTRLTPAQ
;
A
#
# COMPACT_ATOMS: atom_id res chain seq x y z
N MET A 1 14.08 39.42 34.66
CA MET A 1 14.21 38.28 33.72
C MET A 1 12.96 37.41 33.91
N ASN A 2 12.31 36.96 32.82
CA ASN A 2 11.18 35.98 32.73
C ASN A 2 10.31 36.16 31.46
N LYS A 3 10.67 37.06 30.54
CA LYS A 3 9.87 37.33 29.33
C LYS A 3 9.86 36.18 28.31
N PHE A 4 10.87 35.30 28.33
CA PHE A 4 10.97 34.16 27.40
C PHE A 4 10.01 33.00 27.73
N LEU A 5 9.58 32.85 28.99
CA LEU A 5 8.65 31.78 29.40
C LEU A 5 7.22 31.99 28.90
N LYS A 6 6.83 33.23 28.53
CA LYS A 6 5.49 33.53 28.02
C LYS A 6 5.32 33.27 26.51
N LEU A 7 6.40 33.01 25.78
CA LEU A 7 6.38 32.75 24.33
C LEU A 7 6.37 31.25 23.99
N LEU A 8 6.68 30.38 24.95
CA LEU A 8 6.61 28.92 24.82
C LEU A 8 5.27 28.38 24.29
N PRO A 9 4.09 28.82 24.77
CA PRO A 9 2.83 28.24 24.31
C PRO A 9 2.48 28.61 22.86
N ALA A 10 2.95 29.77 22.38
CA ALA A 10 2.75 30.17 20.97
C ALA A 10 3.65 29.35 20.03
N LEU A 11 4.87 29.03 20.45
CA LEU A 11 5.82 28.24 19.66
C LEU A 11 5.40 26.77 19.57
N ALA A 12 4.81 26.22 20.64
CA ALA A 12 4.27 24.86 20.65
C ALA A 12 3.09 24.67 19.67
N LEU A 13 2.25 25.70 19.50
CA LEU A 13 1.09 25.64 18.61
C LEU A 13 1.52 25.64 17.13
N VAL A 14 2.53 26.43 16.76
CA VAL A 14 3.10 26.44 15.40
C VAL A 14 3.81 25.12 15.08
N LEU A 15 4.53 24.54 16.06
CA LEU A 15 5.21 23.26 15.87
C LEU A 15 4.22 22.11 15.64
N ALA A 16 3.10 22.08 16.38
CA ALA A 16 2.06 21.07 16.22
C ALA A 16 1.40 21.09 14.82
N ALA A 17 1.16 22.28 14.26
CA ALA A 17 0.59 22.41 12.91
C ALA A 17 1.54 21.91 11.81
N ALA A 18 2.86 22.05 11.99
CA ALA A 18 3.85 21.56 11.03
C ALA A 18 3.98 20.03 11.03
N PHE A 19 3.69 19.35 12.15
CA PHE A 19 3.70 17.88 12.19
C PHE A 19 2.46 17.25 11.55
N ALA A 20 1.31 17.94 11.53
CA ALA A 20 0.08 17.41 10.93
C ALA A 20 0.19 17.25 9.40
N VAL A 21 0.96 18.11 8.73
CA VAL A 21 1.18 18.05 7.26
C VAL A 21 2.28 17.06 6.84
N ALA A 22 3.08 16.53 7.78
CA ALA A 22 4.15 15.57 7.46
C ALA A 22 3.67 14.12 7.36
N PHE A 23 2.45 13.81 7.81
CA PHE A 23 1.87 12.45 7.75
C PHE A 23 0.69 12.34 6.80
N SER A 24 0.24 13.45 6.20
CA SER A 24 -0.81 13.47 5.18
C SER A 24 -0.25 13.37 3.76
N PHE A 25 0.80 12.58 3.56
CA PHE A 25 1.16 12.19 2.21
C PHE A 25 0.14 11.13 1.78
N PRO A 26 -0.69 11.36 0.76
CA PRO A 26 -1.41 10.25 0.14
C PRO A 26 -0.34 9.22 -0.23
N LYS A 27 -0.55 7.95 0.11
CA LYS A 27 0.26 6.87 -0.47
C LYS A 27 0.13 7.08 -1.98
N THR A 28 1.16 7.63 -2.61
CA THR A 28 1.30 7.58 -4.06
C THR A 28 1.08 6.13 -4.39
N GLN A 29 0.07 5.84 -5.20
CA GLN A 29 -0.34 4.49 -5.55
C GLN A 29 0.85 3.87 -6.28
N THR A 30 1.76 3.26 -5.52
CA THR A 30 2.77 2.33 -6.02
C THR A 30 1.97 1.20 -6.62
N GLY A 31 2.27 0.83 -7.87
CA GLY A 31 1.49 -0.18 -8.58
C GLY A 31 1.29 -1.43 -7.72
N MET A 32 0.11 -2.03 -7.79
CA MET A 32 -0.23 -3.21 -7.01
C MET A 32 -0.15 -4.43 -7.93
N PHE A 33 0.67 -5.40 -7.55
CA PHE A 33 0.96 -6.56 -8.40
C PHE A 33 0.72 -7.87 -7.67
N GLY A 34 0.03 -8.79 -8.35
CA GLY A 34 -0.20 -10.16 -7.89
C GLY A 34 0.61 -11.17 -8.70
N LYS A 35 1.11 -12.23 -8.06
CA LYS A 35 1.86 -13.30 -8.73
C LYS A 35 1.09 -14.61 -8.69
N ASP A 36 0.79 -15.17 -9.87
CA ASP A 36 0.27 -16.53 -10.00
C ASP A 36 1.24 -17.38 -10.85
N GLY A 37 1.88 -18.36 -10.19
CA GLY A 37 2.96 -19.13 -10.77
C GLY A 37 4.14 -18.25 -11.20
N THR A 38 4.35 -18.11 -12.52
CA THR A 38 5.41 -17.28 -13.11
C THR A 38 4.89 -15.96 -13.69
N ILE A 39 3.56 -15.76 -13.72
CA ILE A 39 2.93 -14.60 -14.33
C ILE A 39 2.66 -13.56 -13.26
N TRP A 40 3.01 -12.32 -13.57
CA TRP A 40 2.69 -11.16 -12.75
C TRP A 40 1.51 -10.43 -13.39
N TYR A 41 0.56 -10.00 -12.56
CA TYR A 41 -0.62 -9.24 -12.96
C TYR A 41 -0.61 -7.88 -12.29
N ASP A 42 -0.86 -6.82 -13.06
CA ASP A 42 -1.12 -5.48 -12.55
C ASP A 42 -2.59 -5.39 -12.12
N VAL A 43 -2.80 -5.16 -10.83
CA VAL A 43 -4.12 -5.03 -10.19
C VAL A 43 -4.30 -3.65 -9.55
N THR A 44 -3.51 -2.65 -9.97
CA THR A 44 -3.53 -1.29 -9.41
C THR A 44 -4.92 -0.65 -9.43
N GLU A 45 -5.70 -0.91 -10.47
CA GLU A 45 -7.07 -0.41 -10.64
C GLU A 45 -8.12 -1.53 -10.63
N THR A 46 -7.76 -2.72 -10.16
CA THR A 46 -8.65 -3.89 -10.13
C THR A 46 -8.98 -4.26 -8.70
N GLU A 47 -10.27 -4.27 -8.35
CA GLU A 47 -10.72 -4.75 -7.06
C GLU A 47 -10.71 -6.30 -7.00
N PRO A 48 -10.39 -6.89 -5.85
CA PRO A 48 -10.48 -8.34 -5.65
C PRO A 48 -11.94 -8.79 -5.67
N ASP A 49 -12.26 -9.75 -6.52
CA ASP A 49 -13.58 -10.35 -6.69
C ASP A 49 -13.46 -11.79 -7.22
N ASN A 50 -14.55 -12.55 -7.12
CA ASN A 50 -14.64 -13.92 -7.61
C ASN A 50 -14.55 -14.03 -9.15
N ASP A 51 -14.53 -12.91 -9.87
CA ASP A 51 -14.31 -12.84 -11.33
C ASP A 51 -13.04 -12.06 -11.69
N THR A 52 -12.17 -11.73 -10.74
CA THR A 52 -10.85 -11.11 -11.01
C THR A 52 -9.77 -11.95 -10.35
N TYR A 53 -9.46 -11.66 -9.09
CA TYR A 53 -8.50 -12.36 -8.26
C TYR A 53 -8.98 -12.37 -6.80
N VAL A 54 -8.48 -13.35 -6.05
CA VAL A 54 -8.67 -13.41 -4.60
C VAL A 54 -7.32 -13.68 -3.92
N CYS A 55 -7.14 -13.13 -2.72
CA CYS A 55 -6.12 -13.66 -1.81
C CYS A 55 -6.72 -14.84 -1.04
N ASP A 56 -5.92 -15.87 -0.77
CA ASP A 56 -6.35 -17.06 -0.03
C ASP A 56 -6.75 -16.77 1.44
N GLN A 57 -6.37 -15.61 1.98
CA GLN A 57 -6.81 -15.11 3.27
C GLN A 57 -7.63 -13.82 3.13
N SER A 58 -8.35 -13.48 4.20
CA SER A 58 -9.26 -12.34 4.28
C SER A 58 -8.62 -10.95 4.15
N ASP A 59 -7.29 -10.86 4.03
CA ASP A 59 -6.59 -9.61 3.74
C ASP A 59 -6.25 -9.52 2.23
N PRO A 60 -6.96 -8.68 1.46
CA PRO A 60 -6.76 -8.55 0.02
C PRO A 60 -5.43 -7.90 -0.38
N GLU A 61 -4.77 -7.17 0.53
CA GLU A 61 -3.45 -6.58 0.27
C GLU A 61 -2.31 -7.52 0.66
N GLY A 62 -2.61 -8.54 1.47
CA GLY A 62 -1.65 -9.47 2.01
C GLY A 62 -0.93 -10.33 0.96
N CYS A 63 -1.53 -10.54 -0.22
CA CYS A 63 -0.91 -11.30 -1.31
C CYS A 63 -0.37 -10.43 -2.47
N LEU A 64 -0.32 -9.11 -2.27
CA LEU A 64 0.09 -8.13 -3.29
C LEU A 64 1.49 -7.55 -3.02
N TYR A 65 2.12 -7.08 -4.09
CA TYR A 65 3.46 -6.49 -4.11
C TYR A 65 3.42 -5.07 -4.70
N ASP A 66 4.36 -4.22 -4.28
CA ASP A 66 4.52 -2.84 -4.77
C ASP A 66 5.22 -2.72 -6.14
N ALA A 67 5.79 -3.84 -6.63
CA ALA A 67 6.39 -3.98 -7.96
C ALA A 67 6.37 -5.46 -8.43
N PRO A 68 6.37 -5.73 -9.74
CA PRO A 68 6.33 -7.08 -10.30
C PRO A 68 7.72 -7.74 -10.35
N PHE A 69 7.82 -8.90 -11.01
CA PHE A 69 9.10 -9.56 -11.37
C PHE A 69 10.06 -9.86 -10.22
N ASP A 70 9.52 -10.15 -9.03
CA ASP A 70 10.30 -10.47 -7.82
C ASP A 70 11.23 -9.32 -7.35
N VAL A 71 11.00 -8.07 -7.82
CA VAL A 71 11.76 -6.89 -7.37
C VAL A 71 11.00 -6.04 -6.34
N GLY A 72 9.70 -6.30 -6.16
CA GLY A 72 8.85 -5.57 -5.22
C GLY A 72 8.80 -6.15 -3.81
N ASN A 73 8.33 -5.33 -2.87
CA ASN A 73 8.04 -5.69 -1.50
C ASN A 73 6.55 -6.00 -1.32
N PRO A 74 6.19 -6.88 -0.36
CA PRO A 74 4.80 -7.12 0.01
C PRO A 74 4.11 -5.86 0.56
N ILE A 75 2.87 -5.60 0.13
CA ILE A 75 2.08 -4.43 0.57
C ILE A 75 1.42 -4.67 1.94
N GLY A 76 0.78 -5.82 2.13
CA GLY A 76 0.03 -6.15 3.36
C GLY A 76 0.87 -6.72 4.53
N GLY A 77 2.21 -6.63 4.48
CA GLY A 77 3.09 -7.20 5.51
C GLY A 77 3.67 -8.58 5.14
N PRO A 78 4.13 -9.40 6.10
CA PRO A 78 4.85 -10.63 5.78
C PRO A 78 3.94 -11.63 5.04
N THR A 79 4.22 -11.85 3.76
CA THR A 79 3.52 -12.73 2.80
C THR A 79 3.65 -14.23 3.09
N GLN A 80 4.06 -14.63 4.31
CA GLN A 80 4.36 -16.03 4.60
C GLN A 80 3.11 -16.91 4.49
N GLY A 81 2.97 -17.56 3.34
CA GLY A 81 1.87 -18.48 3.03
C GLY A 81 0.65 -17.84 2.35
N LEU A 82 0.68 -16.54 2.05
CA LEU A 82 -0.41 -15.86 1.33
C LEU A 82 -0.26 -16.09 -0.18
N LYS A 83 -1.37 -16.46 -0.83
CA LYS A 83 -1.39 -16.78 -2.27
C LYS A 83 -2.35 -15.88 -3.00
N PHE A 84 -1.86 -15.29 -4.08
CA PHE A 84 -2.68 -14.64 -5.08
C PHE A 84 -3.26 -15.70 -6.02
N ILE A 85 -4.59 -15.75 -6.12
CA ILE A 85 -5.31 -16.74 -6.92
C ILE A 85 -6.08 -15.99 -8.00
N VAL A 86 -5.74 -16.27 -9.26
CA VAL A 86 -6.47 -15.73 -10.41
C VAL A 86 -7.77 -16.51 -10.58
N GLN A 87 -8.89 -15.79 -10.58
CA GLN A 87 -10.20 -16.38 -10.88
C GLN A 87 -10.48 -16.31 -12.39
N ASN A 88 -10.18 -15.16 -13.01
CA ASN A 88 -10.38 -14.95 -14.44
C ASN A 88 -9.24 -14.12 -15.03
N SER A 89 -8.33 -14.80 -15.72
CA SER A 89 -7.16 -14.16 -16.34
C SER A 89 -7.51 -13.17 -17.46
N THR A 90 -8.71 -13.23 -18.02
CA THR A 90 -9.15 -12.30 -19.10
C THR A 90 -9.49 -10.92 -18.54
N ARG A 91 -9.74 -10.82 -17.23
CA ARG A 91 -10.06 -9.57 -16.54
C ARG A 91 -8.85 -8.94 -15.85
N LEU A 92 -7.68 -9.57 -15.97
CA LEU A 92 -6.43 -9.09 -15.38
C LEU A 92 -5.44 -8.74 -16.48
N THR A 93 -4.64 -7.70 -16.23
CA THR A 93 -3.60 -7.27 -17.16
C THR A 93 -2.27 -7.87 -16.72
N PRO A 94 -1.57 -8.65 -17.57
CA PRO A 94 -0.22 -9.09 -17.27
C PRO A 94 0.73 -7.89 -17.14
N ALA A 95 1.56 -7.88 -16.10
CA ALA A 95 2.63 -6.90 -15.97
C ALA A 95 3.66 -7.12 -17.08
N GLN A 96 4.14 -6.01 -17.68
CA GLN A 96 5.14 -6.02 -18.76
C GLN A 96 6.50 -5.55 -18.30
#